data_AF-A0A7J4JLE2-F1
#
_entry.id   AF-A0A7J4JLE2-F1
#
_cell.length_a   1.000
_cell.length_b   1.000
_cell.length_c   1.000
_cell.angle_alpha   90.00
_cell.angle_beta   90.00
_cell.angle_gamma   90.00
#
_symmetry.space_group_name_H-M   'P 1'
#
loop_
_entity.id
_entity.type
_entity.pdbx_description
1 polymer ?
#
loop_
_entity_poly.entity_id
_entity_poly.type
_entity_poly.pdbx_seq_one_letter_code
_entity_poly.pdbx_strand_id
1 'polypeptide(L)'
;MAIQNIVGRTKYKVYEGSYIEAMPKISADGFRPLTIEEIMRAQLGGKLNFKENYGSCDATLYSSDGRVTFIRDSTHLKELGQDSELENAGLVIPADVSEVLRKENPTFTRKEIGSLLLDDEEHSKLLTKGEVMNNPIWQIYAGQDKALLDSYYEKVWGRIGKNKKEFLDKDKNGLFIIYVYEPEKRDVLFTTALLNEGNMNFFTVLTGGYLSKGPNGEHSSTNLPAIKVS
;
A
#
# COMPACT_ATOMS: atom_id res chain seq x y z
N MET A 1 -24.83 -10.00 2.01
CA MET A 1 -24.83 -10.67 3.33
C MET A 1 -23.41 -11.17 3.55
N ALA A 2 -22.73 -10.83 4.65
CA ALA A 2 -21.35 -11.25 4.85
C ALA A 2 -21.30 -12.69 5.37
N ILE A 3 -20.42 -13.52 4.80
CA ILE A 3 -20.29 -14.93 5.19
C ILE A 3 -19.34 -15.02 6.38
N GLN A 4 -19.70 -15.79 7.40
CA GLN A 4 -18.78 -16.09 8.50
C GLN A 4 -17.99 -17.37 8.19
N ASN A 5 -16.68 -17.23 8.00
CA ASN A 5 -15.77 -18.37 7.86
C ASN A 5 -15.00 -18.60 9.17
N ILE A 6 -14.87 -19.85 9.59
CA ILE A 6 -14.09 -20.24 10.77
C ILE A 6 -12.79 -20.88 10.29
N VAL A 7 -11.65 -20.24 10.56
CA VAL A 7 -10.33 -20.83 10.35
C VAL A 7 -9.68 -21.03 11.72
N GLY A 8 -9.56 -22.30 12.13
CA GLY A 8 -9.15 -22.65 13.50
C GLY A 8 -10.18 -22.20 14.55
N ARG A 9 -9.78 -21.36 15.51
CA ARG A 9 -10.68 -20.73 16.52
C ARG A 9 -11.08 -19.30 16.18
N THR A 10 -10.67 -18.79 15.02
CA THR A 10 -10.90 -17.39 14.64
C THR A 10 -12.07 -17.31 13.68
N LYS A 11 -13.04 -16.41 13.96
CA LYS A 11 -14.10 -16.09 13.00
C LYS A 11 -13.61 -15.02 12.03
N TYR A 12 -14.09 -15.07 10.80
CA TYR A 12 -13.81 -14.06 9.79
C TYR A 12 -15.14 -13.64 9.16
N LYS A 13 -15.30 -12.35 8.91
CA LYS A 13 -16.38 -11.80 8.10
C LYS A 13 -15.83 -11.62 6.69
N VAL A 14 -16.44 -12.33 5.75
CA VAL A 14 -16.07 -12.32 4.34
C VAL A 14 -17.02 -11.41 3.60
N TYR A 15 -16.46 -10.50 2.82
CA TYR A 15 -17.20 -9.57 1.98
C TYR A 15 -17.11 -10.03 0.53
N GLU A 16 -18.25 -10.45 -0.02
CA GLU A 16 -18.36 -10.88 -1.41
C GLU A 16 -18.64 -9.71 -2.37
N GLY A 17 -18.15 -9.88 -3.60
CA GLY A 17 -18.33 -8.94 -4.70
C GLY A 17 -17.00 -8.36 -5.21
N SER A 18 -17.06 -7.55 -6.25
CA SER A 18 -15.90 -6.77 -6.67
C SER A 18 -15.45 -5.80 -5.57
N TYR A 19 -14.25 -5.23 -5.68
CA TYR A 19 -13.71 -4.34 -4.63
C TYR A 19 -14.64 -3.14 -4.38
N ILE A 20 -15.14 -2.53 -5.45
CA ILE A 20 -16.11 -1.42 -5.41
C ILE A 20 -17.47 -1.80 -4.78
N GLU A 21 -17.81 -3.09 -4.75
CA GLU A 21 -19.03 -3.60 -4.10
C GLU A 21 -18.80 -4.00 -2.64
N ALA A 22 -17.58 -4.43 -2.30
CA ALA A 22 -17.21 -4.89 -0.96
C ALA A 22 -16.90 -3.71 -0.03
N MET A 23 -16.21 -2.70 -0.54
CA MET A 23 -15.70 -1.57 0.23
C MET A 23 -16.79 -0.77 0.96
N PRO A 24 -17.91 -0.37 0.32
CA PRO A 24 -18.99 0.30 1.03
C PRO A 24 -19.56 -0.52 2.18
N LYS A 25 -19.62 -1.86 2.03
CA LYS A 25 -20.12 -2.76 3.08
C LYS A 25 -19.13 -2.83 4.25
N ILE A 26 -17.84 -2.92 3.96
CA ILE A 26 -16.76 -2.91 4.96
C ILE A 26 -16.83 -1.61 5.79
N SER A 27 -16.93 -0.46 5.12
CA SER A 27 -17.06 0.85 5.77
C SER A 27 -18.34 0.97 6.60
N ALA A 28 -19.48 0.49 6.07
CA ALA A 28 -20.76 0.49 6.78
C ALA A 28 -20.74 -0.38 8.06
N ASP A 29 -19.88 -1.39 8.08
CA ASP A 29 -19.64 -2.24 9.25
C ASP A 29 -18.65 -1.63 10.27
N GLY A 30 -18.25 -0.38 10.07
CA GLY A 30 -17.42 0.40 11.01
C GLY A 30 -15.93 0.18 10.87
N PHE A 31 -15.50 -0.59 9.86
CA PHE A 31 -14.08 -0.71 9.56
C PHE A 31 -13.58 0.52 8.81
N ARG A 32 -12.34 0.93 9.05
CA ARG A 32 -11.70 2.03 8.32
C ARG A 32 -10.34 1.62 7.76
N PRO A 33 -9.86 2.30 6.72
CA PRO A 33 -8.49 2.13 6.30
C PRO A 33 -7.51 2.81 7.26
N LEU A 34 -6.26 2.32 7.27
CA LEU A 34 -5.16 2.89 8.04
C LEU A 34 -4.26 3.77 7.17
N THR A 35 -3.64 4.77 7.75
CA THR A 35 -2.47 5.41 7.11
C THR A 35 -1.21 4.56 7.34
N ILE A 36 -0.19 4.76 6.50
CA ILE A 36 1.12 4.12 6.69
C ILE A 36 1.74 4.54 8.02
N GLU A 37 1.52 5.78 8.45
CA GLU A 37 1.96 6.26 9.77
C GLU A 37 1.40 5.39 10.91
N GLU A 38 0.09 5.09 10.88
CA GLU A 38 -0.55 4.24 11.88
C GLU A 38 0.00 2.81 11.86
N ILE A 39 0.26 2.28 10.66
CA ILE A 39 0.90 0.98 10.48
C ILE A 39 2.31 1.00 11.08
N MET A 40 3.11 2.04 10.85
CA MET A 40 4.43 2.20 11.45
C MET A 40 4.37 2.20 12.98
N ARG A 41 3.48 3.00 13.57
CA ARG A 41 3.29 3.08 15.03
C ARG A 41 2.91 1.72 15.62
N ALA A 42 2.07 0.96 14.92
CA ALA A 42 1.69 -0.39 15.33
C ALA A 42 2.87 -1.36 15.38
N GLN A 43 3.70 -1.37 14.33
CA GLN A 43 4.90 -2.21 14.27
C GLN A 43 5.88 -1.87 15.39
N LEU A 44 5.90 -0.62 15.85
CA LEU A 44 6.69 -0.19 17.00
C LEU A 44 6.17 -0.68 18.36
N GLY A 45 5.02 -1.33 18.41
CA GLY A 45 4.41 -1.84 19.64
C GLY A 45 3.06 -1.20 19.95
N GLY A 46 2.56 -0.32 19.09
CA GLY A 46 1.17 0.10 19.11
C GLY A 46 0.23 -1.08 18.87
N LYS A 47 -0.93 -1.07 19.52
CA LYS A 47 -1.96 -2.07 19.27
C LYS A 47 -2.76 -1.66 18.05
N LEU A 48 -2.68 -2.45 16.97
CA LEU A 48 -3.68 -2.37 15.90
C LEU A 48 -4.87 -3.24 16.26
N ASN A 49 -6.05 -2.63 16.24
CA ASN A 49 -7.28 -3.39 16.29
C ASN A 49 -7.66 -3.80 14.87
N PHE A 50 -7.21 -4.98 14.45
CA PHE A 50 -7.61 -5.56 13.15
C PHE A 50 -9.12 -5.85 13.04
N LYS A 51 -9.89 -5.64 14.11
CA LYS A 51 -11.36 -5.69 14.10
C LYS A 51 -12.03 -4.38 13.68
N GLU A 52 -11.26 -3.32 13.50
CA GLU A 52 -11.75 -1.97 13.15
C GLU A 52 -11.03 -1.42 11.92
N ASN A 53 -10.03 -2.14 11.41
CA ASN A 53 -9.09 -1.60 10.43
C ASN A 53 -8.81 -2.58 9.28
N TYR A 54 -8.58 -2.06 8.07
CA TYR A 54 -8.18 -2.83 6.88
C TYR A 54 -7.23 -2.03 5.99
N GLY A 55 -6.33 -2.68 5.25
CA GLY A 55 -5.55 -2.04 4.17
C GLY A 55 -4.86 -0.70 4.52
N SER A 56 -4.63 0.13 3.50
CA SER A 56 -4.09 1.48 3.62
C SER A 56 -4.93 2.49 2.84
N CYS A 57 -5.18 3.67 3.40
CA CYS A 57 -5.77 4.82 2.69
C CYS A 57 -4.74 5.78 2.13
N ASP A 58 -3.46 5.60 2.43
CA ASP A 58 -2.42 6.34 1.74
C ASP A 58 -2.34 5.86 0.29
N ALA A 59 -2.06 6.79 -0.62
CA ALA A 59 -2.21 6.58 -2.05
C ALA A 59 -1.07 7.19 -2.84
N THR A 60 -0.85 6.64 -4.03
CA THR A 60 0.07 7.14 -5.04
C THR A 60 -0.70 7.38 -6.34
N LEU A 61 -0.73 8.63 -6.78
CA LEU A 61 -1.34 9.03 -8.05
C LEU A 61 -0.28 9.07 -9.13
N TYR A 62 -0.44 8.24 -10.16
CA TYR A 62 0.35 8.30 -11.39
C TYR A 62 -0.39 9.17 -12.40
N SER A 63 0.25 10.25 -12.80
CA SER A 63 -0.26 11.15 -13.83
C SER A 63 0.17 10.67 -15.20
N SER A 64 -0.71 10.87 -16.19
CA SER A 64 -0.47 10.62 -17.61
C SER A 64 0.71 11.40 -18.19
N ASP A 65 1.14 12.47 -17.52
CA ASP A 65 2.35 13.24 -17.87
C ASP A 65 3.64 12.72 -17.20
N GLY A 66 3.58 11.57 -16.52
CA GLY A 66 4.71 10.91 -15.88
C GLY A 66 5.08 11.44 -14.50
N ARG A 67 4.28 12.35 -13.92
CA ARG A 67 4.43 12.77 -12.51
C ARG A 67 3.76 11.79 -11.55
N VAL A 68 4.30 11.71 -10.35
CA VAL A 68 3.78 10.86 -9.28
C VAL A 68 3.53 11.68 -8.03
N THR A 69 2.34 11.55 -7.46
CA THR A 69 1.90 12.33 -6.29
C THR A 69 1.57 11.43 -5.14
N PHE A 70 2.07 11.76 -3.96
CA PHE A 70 1.89 10.97 -2.75
C PHE A 70 0.83 11.62 -1.86
N ILE A 71 -0.29 10.92 -1.70
CA ILE A 71 -1.48 11.44 -1.02
C ILE A 71 -1.65 10.66 0.26
N ARG A 72 -1.65 11.36 1.40
CA ARG A 72 -1.95 10.74 2.68
C ARG A 72 -3.45 10.70 2.91
N ASP A 73 -3.91 9.63 3.54
CA ASP A 73 -5.27 9.51 4.03
C ASP A 73 -6.35 9.82 2.97
N SER A 74 -6.17 9.28 1.77
CA SER A 74 -6.96 9.62 0.58
C SER A 74 -8.46 9.35 0.78
N THR A 75 -9.25 10.42 0.77
CA THR A 75 -10.72 10.34 0.77
C THR A 75 -11.24 9.56 -0.43
N HIS A 76 -10.62 9.69 -1.59
CA HIS A 76 -11.02 8.99 -2.82
C HIS A 76 -10.92 7.47 -2.68
N LEU A 77 -9.93 6.95 -1.94
CA LEU A 77 -9.83 5.52 -1.66
C LEU A 77 -10.83 5.06 -0.57
N LYS A 78 -11.16 5.93 0.39
CA LYS A 78 -12.16 5.65 1.42
C LYS A 78 -13.58 5.60 0.88
N GLU A 79 -13.85 6.37 -0.18
CA GLU A 79 -15.17 6.54 -0.79
C GLU A 79 -15.37 5.69 -2.05
N LEU A 80 -14.52 4.67 -2.26
CA LEU A 80 -14.69 3.72 -3.35
C LEU A 80 -16.07 3.05 -3.30
N GLY A 81 -16.78 3.11 -4.43
CA GLY A 81 -18.14 2.62 -4.56
C GLY A 81 -18.48 2.24 -5.99
N GLN A 82 -19.76 1.93 -6.25
CA GLN A 82 -20.20 1.42 -7.56
C GLN A 82 -19.98 2.40 -8.72
N ASP A 83 -19.94 3.70 -8.44
CA ASP A 83 -19.70 4.75 -9.42
C ASP A 83 -18.20 4.98 -9.69
N SER A 84 -17.31 4.27 -8.98
CA SER A 84 -15.87 4.35 -9.17
C SER A 84 -15.43 3.57 -10.41
N GLU A 85 -14.62 4.22 -11.26
CA GLU A 85 -13.97 3.55 -12.38
C GLU A 85 -12.59 3.03 -11.97
N LEU A 86 -12.32 1.76 -12.27
CA LEU A 86 -11.01 1.14 -12.01
C LEU A 86 -10.29 0.78 -13.32
N GLU A 87 -8.99 1.06 -13.38
CA GLU A 87 -8.08 0.64 -14.45
C GLU A 87 -6.87 -0.03 -13.82
N ASN A 88 -6.58 -1.29 -14.22
CA ASN A 88 -5.50 -2.10 -13.62
C ASN A 88 -5.53 -2.11 -12.09
N ALA A 89 -6.75 -2.15 -11.55
CA ALA A 89 -7.07 -2.08 -10.13
C ALA A 89 -6.67 -0.79 -9.40
N GLY A 90 -6.21 0.25 -10.11
CA GLY A 90 -6.14 1.62 -9.60
C GLY A 90 -7.43 2.39 -9.89
N LEU A 91 -7.75 3.36 -9.06
CA LEU A 91 -8.89 4.25 -9.24
C LEU A 91 -8.57 5.29 -10.31
N VAL A 92 -9.38 5.35 -11.36
CA VAL A 92 -9.26 6.40 -12.38
C VAL A 92 -9.73 7.72 -11.79
N ILE A 93 -8.89 8.75 -11.87
CA ILE A 93 -9.17 10.08 -11.33
C ILE A 93 -9.45 11.06 -12.47
N PRO A 94 -10.56 11.83 -12.41
CA PRO A 94 -10.83 12.90 -13.36
C PRO A 94 -9.69 13.94 -13.43
N ALA A 95 -9.43 14.51 -14.60
CA ALA A 95 -8.27 15.38 -14.81
C ALA A 95 -8.27 16.64 -13.92
N ASP A 96 -9.45 17.22 -13.68
CA ASP A 96 -9.66 18.36 -12.78
C ASP A 96 -9.35 17.99 -11.33
N VAL A 97 -9.82 16.83 -10.86
CA VAL A 97 -9.51 16.29 -9.53
C VAL A 97 -8.01 16.00 -9.39
N SER A 98 -7.40 15.40 -10.41
CA SER A 98 -5.96 15.13 -10.43
C SER A 98 -5.13 16.40 -10.31
N GLU A 99 -5.51 17.47 -11.01
CA GLU A 99 -4.82 18.75 -10.91
C GLU A 99 -4.86 19.32 -9.49
N VAL A 100 -6.01 19.22 -8.81
CA VAL A 100 -6.15 19.62 -7.40
C VAL A 100 -5.25 18.79 -6.50
N LEU A 101 -5.31 17.45 -6.62
CA LEU A 101 -4.49 16.54 -5.81
C LEU A 101 -2.99 16.83 -5.96
N ARG A 102 -2.52 17.13 -7.18
CA ARG A 102 -1.12 17.53 -7.43
C ARG A 102 -0.71 18.86 -6.81
N LYS A 103 -1.62 19.81 -6.69
CA LYS A 103 -1.34 21.12 -6.06
C LYS A 103 -1.26 21.02 -4.54
N GLU A 104 -2.05 20.12 -3.96
CA GLU A 104 -2.18 19.97 -2.51
C GLU A 104 -1.21 18.98 -1.89
N ASN A 105 -0.61 18.11 -2.70
CA ASN A 105 0.25 17.02 -2.22
C ASN A 105 1.64 17.06 -2.86
N PRO A 106 2.66 16.49 -2.22
CA PRO A 106 3.99 16.40 -2.81
C PRO A 106 3.99 15.57 -4.09
N THR A 107 4.47 16.18 -5.17
CA THR A 107 4.57 15.58 -6.50
C THR A 107 6.02 15.54 -6.96
N PHE A 108 6.40 14.43 -7.56
CA PHE A 108 7.76 14.17 -8.05
C PHE A 108 7.71 13.73 -9.51
N THR A 109 8.75 14.06 -10.24
CA THR A 109 9.05 13.45 -11.53
C THR A 109 9.59 12.03 -11.33
N ARG A 110 9.47 11.19 -12.35
CA ARG A 110 10.07 9.84 -12.33
C ARG A 110 11.56 9.85 -12.04
N LYS A 111 12.29 10.83 -12.58
CA LYS A 111 13.74 10.98 -12.35
C LYS A 111 14.05 11.20 -10.87
N GLU A 112 13.24 12.00 -10.19
CA GLU A 112 13.37 12.22 -8.75
C GLU A 112 13.00 10.95 -7.97
N ILE A 113 11.97 10.21 -8.38
CA ILE A 113 11.62 8.95 -7.72
C ILE A 113 12.75 7.92 -7.84
N GLY A 114 13.33 7.76 -9.03
CA GLY A 114 14.44 6.83 -9.24
C GLY A 114 15.65 7.15 -8.35
N SER A 115 15.97 8.44 -8.17
CA SER A 115 17.05 8.83 -7.25
C SER A 115 16.69 8.66 -5.77
N LEU A 116 15.39 8.73 -5.42
CA LEU A 116 14.91 8.56 -4.05
C LEU A 116 14.73 7.09 -3.64
N LEU A 117 14.45 6.20 -4.59
CA LEU A 117 14.20 4.77 -4.32
C LEU A 117 15.42 3.87 -4.54
N LEU A 118 16.56 4.45 -4.95
CA LEU A 118 17.80 3.73 -5.29
C LEU A 118 17.56 2.66 -6.34
N ASP A 119 17.15 3.10 -7.53
CA ASP A 119 17.02 2.26 -8.71
C ASP A 119 18.42 2.06 -9.32
N ASP A 120 19.15 1.05 -8.86
CA ASP A 120 20.22 0.43 -9.62
C ASP A 120 19.80 -1.02 -9.89
N GLU A 121 19.50 -1.33 -11.15
CA GLU A 121 18.92 -2.60 -11.60
C GLU A 121 19.76 -3.82 -11.17
N GLU A 122 21.05 -3.63 -10.84
CA GLU A 122 21.93 -4.69 -10.35
C GLU A 122 21.97 -4.85 -8.82
N HIS A 123 21.55 -3.85 -8.04
CA HIS A 123 21.75 -3.88 -6.58
C HIS A 123 20.61 -3.17 -5.86
N SER A 124 19.70 -3.96 -5.25
CA SER A 124 18.78 -3.47 -4.22
C SER A 124 19.58 -3.03 -2.98
N LYS A 125 20.12 -1.81 -3.05
CA LYS A 125 20.82 -1.18 -1.94
C LYS A 125 19.76 -0.77 -0.93
N LEU A 126 19.78 -1.41 0.23
CA LEU A 126 19.02 -0.93 1.38
C LEU A 126 19.47 0.51 1.68
N LEU A 127 18.50 1.42 1.75
CA LEU A 127 18.73 2.79 2.21
C LEU A 127 19.35 2.75 3.61
N THR A 128 20.42 3.50 3.81
CA THR A 128 21.00 3.78 5.11
C THR A 128 20.03 4.61 5.96
N LYS A 129 20.26 4.65 7.27
CA LYS A 129 19.47 5.47 8.19
C LYS A 129 19.41 6.93 7.73
N GLY A 130 20.56 7.51 7.40
CA GLY A 130 20.64 8.88 6.92
C GLY A 130 19.86 9.10 5.62
N GLU A 131 19.90 8.14 4.69
CA GLU A 131 19.12 8.21 3.44
C GLU A 131 17.61 8.12 3.73
N VAL A 132 17.15 7.18 4.56
CA VAL A 132 15.72 7.08 4.94
C VAL A 132 15.23 8.35 5.64
N MET A 133 16.00 8.84 6.62
CA MET A 133 15.62 10.01 7.41
C MET A 133 15.53 11.30 6.59
N ASN A 134 16.25 11.39 5.46
CA ASN A 134 16.23 12.55 4.57
C ASN A 134 15.39 12.34 3.31
N ASN A 135 14.80 11.16 3.12
CA ASN A 135 13.98 10.87 1.96
C ASN A 135 12.58 11.50 2.12
N PRO A 136 12.17 12.41 1.21
CA PRO A 136 10.90 13.11 1.33
C PRO A 136 9.69 12.18 1.25
N ILE A 137 9.77 11.06 0.52
CA ILE A 137 8.68 10.08 0.44
C ILE A 137 8.48 9.39 1.80
N TRP A 138 9.56 9.00 2.46
CA TRP A 138 9.51 8.41 3.80
C TRP A 138 8.99 9.39 4.84
N GLN A 139 9.38 10.65 4.74
CA GLN A 139 8.86 11.70 5.62
C GLN A 139 7.36 11.92 5.42
N ILE A 140 6.85 11.87 4.18
CA ILE A 140 5.41 11.95 3.90
C ILE A 140 4.67 10.81 4.61
N TYR A 141 5.09 9.56 4.40
CA TYR A 141 4.39 8.41 4.98
C TYR A 141 4.50 8.30 6.50
N ALA A 142 5.60 8.78 7.09
CA ALA A 142 5.73 8.92 8.54
C ALA A 142 4.93 10.12 9.09
N GLY A 143 4.15 10.81 8.27
CA GLY A 143 3.41 12.00 8.66
C GLY A 143 4.27 13.14 9.17
N GLN A 144 5.46 13.27 8.61
CA GLN A 144 6.52 14.21 9.01
C GLN A 144 7.07 13.95 10.42
N ASP A 145 6.67 12.86 11.08
CA ASP A 145 7.20 12.44 12.37
C ASP A 145 8.56 11.74 12.18
N LYS A 146 9.63 12.54 12.25
CA LYS A 146 11.00 12.02 12.16
C LYS A 146 11.34 11.06 13.29
N ALA A 147 10.76 11.21 14.49
CA ALA A 147 11.06 10.31 15.60
C ALA A 147 10.42 8.92 15.38
N LEU A 148 9.21 8.91 14.82
CA LEU A 148 8.55 7.68 14.34
C LEU A 148 9.39 7.00 13.27
N LEU A 149 9.81 7.73 12.25
CA LEU A 149 10.60 7.18 11.15
C LEU A 149 11.95 6.62 11.64
N ASP A 150 12.62 7.33 12.55
CA ASP A 150 13.87 6.87 13.18
C ASP A 150 13.69 5.55 13.93
N SER A 151 12.67 5.51 14.78
CA SER A 151 12.32 4.31 15.55
C SER A 151 11.93 3.14 14.65
N TYR A 152 11.15 3.42 13.60
CA TYR A 152 10.73 2.44 12.62
C TYR A 152 11.92 1.87 11.86
N TYR A 153 12.85 2.72 11.43
CA TYR A 153 14.10 2.30 10.82
C TYR A 153 14.89 1.36 11.73
N GLU A 154 15.13 1.73 12.99
CA GLU A 154 15.92 0.89 13.91
C GLU A 154 15.26 -0.47 14.16
N LYS A 155 13.93 -0.49 14.31
CA LYS A 155 13.20 -1.71 14.65
C LYS A 155 12.98 -2.63 13.46
N VAL A 156 12.72 -2.09 12.28
CA VAL A 156 12.34 -2.85 11.08
C VAL A 156 13.53 -2.95 10.12
N TRP A 157 14.08 -1.82 9.64
CA TRP A 157 15.24 -1.82 8.74
C TRP A 157 16.51 -2.35 9.38
N GLY A 158 16.74 -2.06 10.67
CA GLY A 158 17.89 -2.56 11.41
C GLY A 158 17.92 -4.10 11.52
N ARG A 159 16.76 -4.76 11.41
CA ARG A 159 16.66 -6.24 11.35
C ARG A 159 16.98 -6.75 9.95
N ILE A 160 16.40 -6.12 8.92
CA ILE A 160 16.63 -6.45 7.52
C ILE A 160 18.11 -6.31 7.15
N GLY A 161 18.77 -5.23 7.58
CA GLY A 161 20.19 -4.98 7.32
C GLY A 161 21.14 -6.01 7.92
N LYS A 162 20.79 -6.59 9.08
CA LYS A 162 21.59 -7.63 9.76
C LYS A 162 21.46 -9.01 9.11
N ASN A 163 20.30 -9.30 8.52
CA ASN A 163 20.00 -10.58 7.89
C ASN A 163 19.89 -10.49 6.36
N LYS A 164 20.47 -9.45 5.74
CA LYS A 164 20.27 -9.06 4.33
C LYS A 164 20.29 -10.23 3.34
N LYS A 165 21.19 -11.20 3.50
CA LYS A 165 21.28 -12.39 2.62
C LYS A 165 20.09 -13.34 2.79
N GLU A 166 19.76 -13.67 4.04
CA GLU A 166 18.58 -14.49 4.35
C GLU A 166 17.28 -13.80 3.93
N PHE A 167 17.31 -12.47 4.00
CA PHE A 167 16.23 -11.59 3.58
C PHE A 167 15.98 -11.63 2.08
N LEU A 168 17.01 -11.33 1.29
CA LEU A 168 16.95 -11.32 -0.16
C LEU A 168 16.70 -12.74 -0.74
N ASP A 169 17.15 -13.79 -0.04
CA ASP A 169 16.96 -15.19 -0.46
C ASP A 169 15.57 -15.76 -0.10
N LYS A 170 14.96 -15.35 1.02
CA LYS A 170 13.64 -15.87 1.48
C LYS A 170 12.46 -14.95 1.17
N ASP A 171 12.69 -13.65 1.11
CA ASP A 171 11.66 -12.64 0.92
C ASP A 171 12.22 -11.53 0.02
N LYS A 172 11.87 -11.59 -1.27
CA LYS A 172 11.96 -10.40 -2.15
C LYS A 172 11.02 -9.26 -1.70
N ASN A 173 10.46 -9.33 -0.49
CA ASN A 173 9.22 -8.67 -0.06
C ASN A 173 9.36 -7.76 1.17
N GLY A 174 10.50 -7.64 1.86
CA GLY A 174 10.63 -6.58 2.89
C GLY A 174 11.23 -5.28 2.36
N LEU A 175 11.16 -5.09 1.04
CA LEU A 175 11.43 -3.82 0.39
C LEU A 175 10.08 -3.13 0.13
N PHE A 176 10.02 -1.83 0.37
CA PHE A 176 8.90 -1.02 -0.11
C PHE A 176 8.98 -0.99 -1.63
N ILE A 177 8.14 -1.77 -2.31
CA ILE A 177 8.07 -1.74 -3.76
C ILE A 177 7.05 -0.66 -4.12
N ILE A 178 7.54 0.54 -4.44
CA ILE A 178 6.74 1.49 -5.20
C ILE A 178 6.77 0.99 -6.65
N TYR A 179 5.72 0.29 -7.06
CA TYR A 179 5.54 -0.07 -8.45
C TYR A 179 5.25 1.21 -9.22
N VAL A 180 6.27 1.75 -9.90
CA VAL A 180 6.06 2.90 -10.79
C VAL A 180 5.21 2.42 -11.97
N TYR A 181 3.94 2.81 -11.97
CA TYR A 181 3.01 2.53 -13.04
C TYR A 181 3.03 3.67 -14.06
N GLU A 182 3.00 3.31 -15.34
CA GLU A 182 2.92 4.26 -16.44
C GLU A 182 1.52 4.20 -17.04
N PRO A 183 0.60 5.08 -16.60
CA PRO A 183 -0.67 5.19 -17.27
C PRO A 183 -0.49 5.82 -18.65
N GLU A 184 -0.94 5.14 -19.70
CA GLU A 184 -0.77 5.66 -21.07
C GLU A 184 -1.69 6.84 -21.38
N LYS A 185 -2.83 6.99 -20.69
CA LYS A 185 -3.90 7.93 -21.11
C LYS A 185 -4.64 8.64 -19.98
N ARG A 186 -4.61 8.13 -18.75
CA ARG A 186 -5.47 8.60 -17.65
C ARG A 186 -4.72 8.68 -16.35
N ASP A 187 -5.12 9.57 -15.46
CA ASP A 187 -4.50 9.67 -14.16
C ASP A 187 -5.09 8.58 -13.25
N VAL A 188 -4.23 7.76 -12.62
CA VAL A 188 -4.66 6.58 -11.87
C VAL A 188 -4.07 6.59 -10.46
N LEU A 189 -4.94 6.38 -9.47
CA LEU A 189 -4.64 6.37 -8.05
C LEU A 189 -4.56 4.94 -7.52
N PHE A 190 -3.42 4.57 -6.94
CA PHE A 190 -3.17 3.28 -6.33
C PHE A 190 -3.06 3.44 -4.81
N THR A 191 -3.41 2.42 -4.03
CA THR A 191 -3.00 2.41 -2.62
C THR A 191 -1.48 2.36 -2.53
N THR A 192 -0.96 2.84 -1.41
CA THR A 192 0.41 2.54 -1.00
C THR A 192 0.38 1.56 0.16
N ALA A 193 1.20 0.50 0.07
CA ALA A 193 1.32 -0.50 1.12
C ALA A 193 2.77 -0.69 1.61
N LEU A 194 2.91 -0.97 2.91
CA LEU A 194 4.13 -1.51 3.51
C LEU A 194 4.09 -3.04 3.42
N LEU A 195 5.03 -3.64 2.70
CA LEU A 195 5.26 -5.08 2.77
C LEU A 195 6.11 -5.41 4.00
N ASN A 196 5.82 -6.52 4.70
CA ASN A 196 6.59 -7.00 5.84
C ASN A 196 6.75 -8.54 5.81
N GLU A 197 7.86 -8.99 6.39
CA GLU A 197 8.35 -10.37 6.54
C GLU A 197 7.28 -11.42 6.86
N GLY A 198 7.27 -12.50 6.07
CA GLY A 198 6.86 -13.85 6.49
C GLY A 198 5.43 -14.08 6.99
N ASN A 199 4.60 -13.04 7.07
CA ASN A 199 3.18 -13.12 7.36
C ASN A 199 2.46 -12.11 6.47
N MET A 200 2.10 -12.56 5.27
CA MET A 200 1.16 -11.92 4.35
C MET A 200 -0.25 -11.83 4.96
N ASN A 201 -0.40 -11.19 6.12
CA ASN A 201 -1.69 -10.85 6.71
C ASN A 201 -1.98 -9.35 6.61
N PHE A 202 -1.02 -8.54 6.15
CA PHE A 202 -1.35 -7.28 5.50
C PHE A 202 -1.57 -7.59 4.02
N PHE A 203 -2.82 -7.90 3.68
CA PHE A 203 -3.26 -7.93 2.29
C PHE A 203 -2.99 -6.54 1.70
N THR A 204 -1.87 -6.43 1.00
CA THR A 204 -1.71 -5.46 -0.09
C THR A 204 -2.58 -5.97 -1.22
N VAL A 205 -3.89 -5.84 -1.05
CA VAL A 205 -4.89 -6.05 -2.11
C VAL A 205 -5.73 -4.81 -2.11
N LEU A 206 -5.13 -3.77 -2.65
CA LEU A 206 -5.92 -2.64 -3.14
C LEU A 206 -5.70 -2.46 -4.63
N THR A 207 -4.73 -3.14 -5.25
CA THR A 207 -4.43 -2.93 -6.67
C THR A 207 -3.84 -4.20 -7.30
N GLY A 208 -4.70 -5.13 -7.67
CA GLY A 208 -4.34 -6.31 -8.47
C GLY A 208 -4.02 -7.53 -7.62
N GLY A 209 -4.67 -8.65 -7.94
CA GLY A 209 -4.18 -9.95 -7.49
C GLY A 209 -2.70 -10.11 -7.89
N TYR A 210 -2.01 -11.03 -7.22
CA TYR A 210 -0.77 -11.55 -7.75
C TYR A 210 -0.91 -11.77 -9.27
N LEU A 211 -0.22 -10.98 -10.08
CA LEU A 211 0.11 -11.38 -11.44
C LEU A 211 1.22 -12.44 -11.33
N SER A 212 0.95 -13.56 -10.66
CA SER A 212 1.72 -14.76 -10.92
C SER A 212 1.18 -15.29 -12.23
N LYS A 213 1.98 -15.25 -13.30
CA LYS A 213 1.76 -16.14 -14.43
C LYS A 213 1.67 -17.55 -13.85
N GLY A 214 0.49 -18.16 -13.91
CA GLY A 214 0.43 -19.60 -13.76
C GLY A 214 1.37 -20.25 -14.78
N PRO A 215 1.81 -21.50 -14.58
CA PRO A 215 2.66 -22.21 -15.53
C PRO A 215 2.10 -22.25 -16.98
N ASN A 216 0.81 -21.93 -17.15
CA ASN A 216 0.10 -21.90 -18.43
C ASN A 216 -0.19 -20.47 -18.96
N GLY A 217 0.28 -19.40 -18.31
CA GLY A 217 0.08 -18.02 -18.76
C GLY A 217 -1.31 -17.42 -18.47
N GLU A 218 -2.16 -18.09 -17.72
CA GLU A 218 -3.45 -17.55 -17.28
C GLU A 218 -3.28 -16.62 -16.06
N HIS A 219 -3.98 -15.49 -16.09
CA HIS A 219 -4.12 -14.57 -14.96
C HIS A 219 -5.29 -15.03 -14.08
N SER A 220 -5.02 -15.51 -12.86
CA SER A 220 -6.09 -15.79 -11.89
C SER A 220 -6.30 -14.60 -10.95
N SER A 221 -7.47 -13.97 -10.99
CA SER A 221 -7.89 -13.01 -9.98
C SER A 221 -8.51 -13.76 -8.80
N THR A 222 -7.74 -14.05 -7.74
CA THR A 222 -8.28 -14.65 -6.52
C THR A 222 -7.65 -14.07 -5.26
N ASN A 223 -8.38 -13.20 -4.57
CA ASN A 223 -9.11 -13.51 -3.34
C ASN A 223 -9.66 -12.22 -2.71
N LEU A 224 -10.92 -12.30 -2.26
CA LEU A 224 -11.67 -11.23 -1.61
C LEU A 224 -11.10 -10.89 -0.22
N PRO A 225 -11.31 -9.67 0.30
CA PRO A 225 -10.90 -9.32 1.65
C PRO A 225 -11.67 -10.17 2.69
N ALA A 226 -10.94 -11.00 3.43
CA ALA A 226 -11.44 -11.69 4.62
C ALA A 226 -10.97 -10.93 5.87
N ILE A 227 -11.90 -10.39 6.65
CA ILE A 227 -11.57 -9.61 7.85
C ILE A 227 -11.84 -10.45 9.09
N LYS A 228 -10.87 -10.51 10.01
CA LYS A 228 -10.99 -11.25 11.26
C LYS A 228 -12.05 -10.61 12.17
N VAL A 229 -13.01 -11.42 12.63
CA VAL A 229 -14.06 -11.07 13.60
C VAL A 229 -14.06 -12.03 14.80
N SER A 230 -14.77 -11.69 15.87
CA SER A 230 -14.73 -12.41 17.16
C SER A 230 -15.25 -13.85 17.13
#